data_AF-A0A3D0TUA3-F1
#
_entry.id   AF-A0A3D0TUA3-F1
#
_cell.length_a   1.000
_cell.length_b   1.000
_cell.length_c   1.000
_cell.angle_alpha   90.00
_cell.angle_beta   90.00
_cell.angle_gamma   90.00
#
_symmetry.space_group_name_H-M   'P 1'
#
loop_
_entity.id
_entity.type
_entity.pdbx_description
1 polymer ?
#
loop_
_entity_poly.entity_id
_entity_poly.type
_entity_poly.pdbx_seq_one_letter_code
_entity_poly.pdbx_strand_id
1 'polypeptide(L)'
;ISNTPRQILLQEALGFPRPVYVHIPLILAPDKSKLSKRHGAVSVTEYRDRGYLPEAFINYLALLGWNPGGEKEVFTLQELIREFDLDKVQKGGAIFNEEKLRWINRKHIERLGGPLAILPYIPDTLLRERAPGEKQAIAEMLFERVSFFGEVRDAMERGEYDYLLREP
;
A
#
# COMPACT_ATOMS: atom_id res chain seq x y z
N ILE A 1 -3.02 -13.32 -21.76
CA ILE A 1 -3.89 -14.43 -22.18
C ILE A 1 -3.56 -14.93 -23.60
N SER A 2 -3.37 -14.05 -24.58
CA SER A 2 -3.09 -14.41 -25.98
C SER A 2 -1.86 -15.33 -26.21
N ASN A 3 -0.89 -15.36 -25.29
CA ASN A 3 0.28 -16.23 -25.40
C ASN A 3 0.06 -17.66 -24.86
N THR A 4 -0.98 -17.88 -24.05
CA THR A 4 -1.23 -19.20 -23.42
C THR A 4 -1.36 -20.35 -24.44
N PRO A 5 -2.05 -20.19 -25.60
CA PRO A 5 -2.11 -21.26 -26.59
C PRO A 5 -0.73 -21.68 -27.12
N ARG A 6 0.19 -20.73 -27.32
CA ARG A 6 1.56 -21.02 -27.77
C ARG A 6 2.35 -21.76 -26.68
N GLN A 7 2.18 -21.36 -25.42
CA GLN A 7 2.82 -22.00 -24.28
C GLN A 7 2.36 -23.47 -24.12
N ILE A 8 1.08 -23.75 -24.36
CA ILE A 8 0.52 -25.11 -24.33
C ILE A 8 1.16 -25.99 -25.41
N LEU A 9 1.21 -25.50 -26.65
CA LEU A 9 1.81 -26.27 -27.76
C LEU A 9 3.28 -26.62 -27.50
N LEU A 10 4.05 -25.68 -26.92
CA LEU A 10 5.43 -25.93 -26.51
C LEU A 10 5.54 -26.98 -25.40
N GLN A 11 4.65 -26.93 -24.40
CA GLN A 11 4.64 -27.91 -23.32
C GLN A 11 4.31 -29.32 -23.83
N GLU A 12 3.31 -29.44 -24.70
CA GLU A 12 2.91 -30.70 -25.31
C GLU A 12 4.04 -31.28 -26.17
N ALA A 13 4.70 -30.46 -27.00
CA ALA A 13 5.82 -30.90 -27.83
C ALA A 13 7.02 -31.40 -27.00
N LEU A 14 7.20 -30.85 -25.80
CA LEU A 14 8.27 -31.24 -24.86
C LEU A 14 7.85 -32.37 -23.91
N GLY A 15 6.61 -32.87 -24.01
CA GLY A 15 6.09 -33.95 -23.15
C GLY A 15 5.80 -33.53 -21.71
N PHE A 16 5.62 -32.24 -21.43
CA PHE A 16 5.29 -31.75 -20.09
C PHE A 16 3.78 -31.87 -19.80
N PRO A 17 3.40 -32.10 -18.52
CA PRO A 17 2.00 -32.07 -18.11
C PRO A 17 1.43 -30.66 -18.23
N ARG A 18 0.15 -30.55 -18.64
CA ARG A 18 -0.53 -29.27 -18.76
C ARG A 18 -0.98 -28.75 -17.39
N PRO A 19 -0.53 -27.57 -16.93
CA PRO A 19 -0.96 -26.98 -15.68
C PRO A 19 -2.34 -26.32 -15.81
N VAL A 20 -2.92 -25.99 -14.66
CA VAL A 20 -4.07 -25.08 -14.59
C VAL A 20 -3.57 -23.65 -14.78
N TYR A 21 -4.24 -22.90 -15.64
CA TYR A 21 -3.92 -21.49 -15.91
C TYR A 21 -4.94 -20.58 -15.27
N VAL A 22 -4.46 -19.59 -14.52
CA VAL A 22 -5.28 -18.50 -14.00
C VAL A 22 -4.67 -17.19 -14.46
N HIS A 23 -5.50 -16.35 -15.07
CA HIS A 23 -5.09 -15.00 -15.47
C HIS A 23 -5.77 -13.99 -14.55
N ILE A 24 -4.96 -13.36 -13.70
CA ILE A 24 -5.40 -12.27 -12.84
C ILE A 24 -5.79 -11.03 -13.67
N PRO A 25 -6.75 -10.23 -13.21
CA PRO A 25 -7.20 -9.05 -13.93
C PRO A 25 -6.07 -8.02 -14.08
N LEU A 26 -6.14 -7.24 -15.17
CA LEU A 26 -5.23 -6.12 -15.36
C LEU A 26 -5.53 -5.01 -14.35
N ILE A 27 -4.48 -4.42 -13.81
CA ILE A 27 -4.60 -3.18 -13.06
C ILE A 27 -4.76 -2.03 -14.05
N LEU A 28 -5.81 -1.23 -13.85
CA LEU A 28 -6.21 -0.13 -14.71
C LEU A 28 -5.97 1.21 -14.02
N ALA A 29 -5.76 2.25 -14.82
CA ALA A 29 -5.79 3.63 -14.36
C ALA A 29 -7.27 4.10 -14.19
N PRO A 30 -7.51 5.27 -13.56
CA PRO A 30 -8.87 5.81 -13.37
C PRO A 30 -9.67 5.96 -14.67
N ASP A 31 -9.00 6.22 -15.79
CA ASP A 31 -9.58 6.31 -17.14
C ASP A 31 -9.86 4.94 -17.78
N LYS A 32 -9.66 3.84 -17.05
CA LYS A 32 -9.81 2.43 -17.48
C LYS A 32 -8.78 1.95 -18.50
N SER A 33 -7.79 2.78 -18.86
CA SER A 33 -6.65 2.32 -19.63
C SER A 33 -5.72 1.46 -18.77
N LYS A 34 -4.76 0.76 -19.39
CA LYS A 34 -3.77 -0.02 -18.65
C LYS A 34 -2.93 0.93 -17.76
N LEU A 35 -2.82 0.60 -16.47
CA LEU A 35 -1.98 1.37 -15.57
C LEU A 35 -0.52 1.38 -16.10
N SER A 36 0.06 2.57 -16.19
CA SER A 36 1.39 2.78 -16.75
C SER A 36 2.03 4.01 -16.12
N LYS A 37 3.35 4.19 -16.28
CA LYS A 37 4.07 5.38 -15.78
C LYS A 37 3.46 6.71 -16.24
N ARG A 38 2.79 6.73 -17.40
CA ARG A 38 2.11 7.93 -17.93
C ARG A 38 0.93 8.38 -17.06
N HIS A 39 0.34 7.46 -16.31
CA HIS A 39 -0.78 7.71 -15.40
C HIS A 39 -0.30 8.02 -13.98
N GLY A 40 0.97 8.41 -13.82
CA GLY A 40 1.58 8.60 -12.50
C GLY A 40 1.76 7.29 -11.73
N ALA A 41 1.69 6.12 -12.39
CA ALA A 41 1.96 4.86 -11.73
C ALA A 41 3.43 4.82 -11.29
N VAL A 42 3.61 4.94 -9.98
CA VAL A 42 4.92 4.94 -9.34
C VAL A 42 5.37 3.50 -9.09
N SER A 43 6.69 3.33 -8.96
CA SER A 43 7.25 2.02 -8.61
C SER A 43 6.84 1.61 -7.19
N VAL A 44 6.83 0.31 -6.90
CA VAL A 44 6.64 -0.18 -5.52
C VAL A 44 7.68 0.44 -4.58
N THR A 45 8.91 0.61 -5.05
CA THR A 45 10.00 1.29 -4.34
C THR A 45 9.62 2.72 -3.97
N GLU A 46 8.94 3.44 -4.85
CA GLU A 46 8.52 4.82 -4.57
C GLU A 46 7.41 4.89 -3.52
N TYR A 47 6.45 3.94 -3.50
CA TYR A 47 5.49 3.84 -2.39
C TYR A 47 6.18 3.56 -1.05
N ARG A 48 7.17 2.66 -1.04
CA ARG A 48 7.99 2.40 0.14
C ARG A 48 8.72 3.68 0.60
N ASP A 49 9.36 4.38 -0.33
CA ASP A 49 10.14 5.59 -0.02
C ASP A 49 9.24 6.74 0.44
N ARG A 50 8.01 6.83 -0.09
CA ARG A 50 6.94 7.69 0.41
C ARG A 50 6.45 7.28 1.80
N GLY A 51 6.83 6.14 2.36
CA GLY A 51 6.47 5.75 3.73
C GLY A 51 5.09 5.10 3.84
N TYR A 52 4.64 4.38 2.81
CA TYR A 52 3.55 3.42 2.94
C TYR A 52 4.02 2.20 3.72
N LEU A 53 3.16 1.67 4.59
CA LEU A 53 3.41 0.44 5.33
C LEU A 53 3.34 -0.77 4.38
N PRO A 54 4.29 -1.71 4.46
CA PRO A 54 4.29 -2.89 3.60
C PRO A 54 3.02 -3.74 3.78
N GLU A 55 2.51 -3.86 5.01
CA GLU A 55 1.29 -4.60 5.32
C GLU A 55 0.06 -3.97 4.66
N ALA A 56 -0.04 -2.64 4.70
CA ALA A 56 -1.11 -1.90 4.04
C ALA A 56 -1.06 -2.05 2.52
N PHE A 57 0.15 -1.97 1.94
CA PHE A 57 0.33 -2.09 0.51
C PHE A 57 -0.03 -3.50 0.03
N ILE A 58 0.38 -4.55 0.75
CA ILE A 58 -0.03 -5.93 0.47
C ILE A 58 -1.55 -6.10 0.56
N ASN A 59 -2.17 -5.58 1.62
CA ASN A 59 -3.62 -5.60 1.77
C ASN A 59 -4.32 -4.93 0.59
N TYR A 60 -3.88 -3.75 0.19
CA TYR A 60 -4.49 -3.04 -0.93
C TYR A 60 -4.31 -3.79 -2.26
N LEU A 61 -3.11 -4.30 -2.53
CA LEU A 61 -2.85 -5.10 -3.74
C LEU A 61 -3.70 -6.37 -3.78
N ALA A 62 -3.93 -7.03 -2.65
CA ALA A 62 -4.79 -8.20 -2.59
C ALA A 62 -6.23 -7.87 -3.03
N LEU A 63 -6.74 -6.68 -2.69
CA LEU A 63 -8.08 -6.23 -3.11
C LEU A 63 -8.15 -5.80 -4.59
N LEU A 64 -7.01 -5.69 -5.29
CA LEU A 64 -6.98 -5.41 -6.73
C LEU A 64 -7.26 -6.68 -7.53
N GLY A 65 -8.55 -6.98 -7.69
CA GLY A 65 -8.97 -8.14 -8.47
C GLY A 65 -9.52 -9.29 -7.65
N TRP A 66 -9.54 -9.18 -6.32
CA TRP A 66 -10.16 -10.16 -5.43
C TRP A 66 -11.07 -9.45 -4.43
N ASN A 67 -12.20 -10.08 -4.11
CA ASN A 67 -13.16 -9.57 -3.14
C ASN A 67 -13.50 -10.69 -2.13
N PRO A 68 -13.39 -10.47 -0.82
CA PRO A 68 -13.67 -11.50 0.20
C PRO A 68 -15.14 -11.97 0.23
N GLY A 69 -16.06 -11.27 -0.44
CA GLY A 69 -17.50 -11.53 -0.46
C GLY A 69 -18.29 -10.75 0.60
N GLY A 70 -17.65 -9.78 1.26
CA GLY A 70 -18.26 -8.94 2.29
C GLY A 70 -17.63 -7.54 2.32
N GLU A 71 -17.85 -6.80 3.41
CA GLU A 71 -17.43 -5.39 3.53
C GLU A 71 -16.04 -5.20 4.17
N LYS A 72 -15.40 -6.30 4.62
CA LYS A 72 -14.08 -6.22 5.24
C LYS A 72 -13.04 -5.84 4.18
N GLU A 73 -12.34 -4.73 4.41
CA GLU A 73 -11.28 -4.26 3.51
C GLU A 73 -9.89 -4.19 4.17
N VAL A 74 -9.82 -4.29 5.50
CA VAL A 74 -8.56 -4.21 6.25
C VAL A 74 -8.16 -5.57 6.79
N PHE A 75 -7.07 -6.09 6.26
CA PHE A 75 -6.55 -7.43 6.53
C PHE A 75 -5.08 -7.38 6.93
N THR A 76 -4.71 -8.25 7.87
CA THR A 76 -3.34 -8.72 8.03
C THR A 76 -2.98 -9.72 6.94
N LEU A 77 -1.69 -9.94 6.70
CA LEU A 77 -1.24 -10.98 5.77
C LEU A 77 -1.77 -12.37 6.14
N GLN A 78 -1.86 -12.69 7.43
CA GLN A 78 -2.36 -13.97 7.91
C GLN A 78 -3.86 -14.14 7.63
N GLU A 79 -4.65 -13.07 7.76
CA GLU A 79 -6.07 -13.11 7.37
C GLU A 79 -6.22 -13.26 5.86
N LEU A 80 -5.43 -12.55 5.04
CA LEU A 80 -5.44 -12.74 3.59
C LEU A 80 -5.15 -14.20 3.22
N ILE A 81 -4.12 -14.82 3.80
CA ILE A 81 -3.78 -16.23 3.53
C ILE A 81 -4.94 -17.16 3.88
N ARG A 82 -5.67 -16.89 4.96
CA ARG A 82 -6.79 -17.73 5.41
C ARG A 82 -8.05 -17.53 4.57
N GLU A 83 -8.30 -16.29 4.13
CA GLU A 83 -9.55 -15.92 3.47
C GLU A 83 -9.45 -15.96 1.93
N PHE A 84 -8.23 -15.93 1.37
CA PHE A 84 -8.02 -15.91 -0.06
C PHE A 84 -8.57 -17.17 -0.73
N ASP A 85 -9.32 -16.93 -1.80
CA ASP A 85 -9.94 -17.97 -2.60
C ASP A 85 -9.88 -17.52 -4.06
N LEU A 86 -9.41 -18.42 -4.90
CA LEU A 86 -9.24 -18.20 -6.33
C LEU A 86 -10.58 -17.94 -7.02
N ASP A 87 -11.66 -18.57 -6.56
CA ASP A 87 -13.00 -18.42 -7.15
C ASP A 87 -13.57 -17.00 -6.94
N LYS A 88 -13.00 -16.26 -5.98
CA LYS A 88 -13.34 -14.86 -5.69
C LYS A 88 -12.48 -13.86 -6.45
N VAL A 89 -11.59 -14.31 -7.32
CA VAL A 89 -10.83 -13.44 -8.24
C VAL A 89 -11.73 -13.05 -9.41
N GLN A 90 -11.95 -11.75 -9.58
CA GLN A 90 -12.82 -11.22 -10.63
C GLN A 90 -12.11 -11.17 -12.00
N LYS A 91 -12.90 -11.28 -13.07
CA LYS A 91 -12.39 -11.24 -14.45
C LYS A 91 -12.15 -9.81 -14.97
N GLY A 92 -12.87 -8.83 -14.43
CA GLY A 92 -12.81 -7.42 -14.84
C GLY A 92 -11.52 -6.75 -14.35
N GLY A 93 -11.02 -5.78 -15.11
CA GLY A 93 -9.83 -5.01 -14.70
C GLY A 93 -10.06 -4.28 -13.37
N ALA A 94 -9.02 -4.25 -12.53
CA ALA A 94 -9.05 -3.61 -11.22
C ALA A 94 -8.52 -2.18 -11.33
N ILE A 95 -9.36 -1.18 -11.05
CA ILE A 95 -8.94 0.23 -11.09
C ILE A 95 -8.07 0.51 -9.85
N PHE A 96 -6.88 1.04 -10.08
CA PHE A 96 -6.03 1.53 -9.01
C PHE A 96 -6.57 2.86 -8.47
N ASN A 97 -6.96 2.88 -7.20
CA ASN A 97 -7.44 4.05 -6.47
C ASN A 97 -6.44 4.42 -5.34
N GLU A 98 -5.72 5.52 -5.50
CA GLU A 98 -4.75 6.00 -4.51
C GLU A 98 -5.42 6.46 -3.21
N GLU A 99 -6.61 7.04 -3.24
CA GLU A 99 -7.34 7.44 -2.03
C GLU A 99 -7.69 6.23 -1.17
N LYS A 100 -8.09 5.12 -1.80
CA LYS A 100 -8.34 3.85 -1.10
C LYS A 100 -7.06 3.30 -0.49
N LEU A 101 -5.94 3.34 -1.21
CA LEU A 101 -4.64 2.95 -0.67
C LEU A 101 -4.25 3.79 0.55
N ARG A 102 -4.44 5.13 0.49
CA ARG A 102 -4.19 6.03 1.64
C ARG A 102 -5.07 5.66 2.83
N TRP A 103 -6.36 5.40 2.60
CA TRP A 103 -7.28 4.99 3.65
C TRP A 103 -6.87 3.65 4.30
N ILE A 104 -6.53 2.63 3.50
CA ILE A 104 -6.02 1.35 4.03
C ILE A 104 -4.74 1.60 4.83
N ASN A 105 -3.81 2.40 4.31
CA ASN A 105 -2.56 2.69 5.00
C ASN A 105 -2.79 3.37 6.36
N ARG A 106 -3.71 4.34 6.43
CA ARG A 106 -4.14 4.94 7.70
C ARG A 106 -4.68 3.89 8.68
N LYS A 107 -5.55 2.98 8.21
CA LYS A 107 -6.11 1.89 9.04
C LYS A 107 -5.03 0.94 9.56
N HIS A 108 -3.94 0.75 8.83
CA HIS A 108 -2.78 -0.03 9.29
C HIS A 108 -1.91 0.76 10.27
N ILE A 109 -1.70 2.07 10.06
CA ILE A 109 -1.01 2.94 11.03
C ILE A 109 -1.74 2.92 12.39
N GLU A 110 -3.07 3.00 12.39
CA GLU A 110 -3.90 2.90 13.59
C GLU A 110 -3.68 1.58 14.37
N ARG A 111 -3.22 0.52 13.68
CA ARG A 111 -2.97 -0.81 14.25
C ARG A 111 -1.54 -1.02 14.76
N LEU A 112 -0.63 -0.04 14.61
CA LEU A 112 0.77 -0.17 15.04
C LEU A 112 0.98 -0.23 16.56
N GLY A 113 -0.07 -0.08 17.37
CA GLY A 113 0.02 -0.09 18.83
C GLY A 113 0.00 1.31 19.47
N GLY A 114 -0.48 2.31 18.73
CA GLY A 114 -0.70 3.67 19.21
C GLY A 114 0.37 4.67 18.75
N PRO A 115 0.29 5.94 19.21
CA PRO A 115 1.12 7.02 18.71
C PRO A 115 2.62 6.77 18.81
N LEU A 116 3.11 6.22 19.94
CA LEU A 116 4.55 5.98 20.12
C LEU A 116 5.14 5.00 19.11
N ALA A 117 4.32 4.12 18.53
CA ALA A 117 4.78 3.15 17.53
C ALA A 117 5.21 3.82 16.21
N ILE A 118 4.84 5.09 15.98
CA ILE A 118 5.24 5.79 14.76
C ILE A 118 6.59 6.51 14.89
N LEU A 119 7.20 6.56 16.08
CA LEU A 119 8.49 7.22 16.30
C LEU A 119 9.58 6.81 15.29
N PRO A 120 9.73 5.53 14.89
CA PRO A 120 10.73 5.13 13.90
C PRO A 120 10.50 5.69 12.49
N TYR A 121 9.31 6.23 12.22
CA TYR A 121 8.93 6.75 10.90
C TYR A 121 8.90 8.28 10.84
N ILE A 122 9.04 8.96 11.98
CA ILE A 122 9.12 10.42 12.03
C ILE A 122 10.56 10.84 11.66
N PRO A 123 10.75 11.85 10.80
CA PRO A 123 12.08 12.37 10.50
C PRO A 123 12.86 12.78 11.76
N ASP A 124 14.12 12.35 11.84
CA ASP A 124 15.01 12.64 12.99
C ASP A 124 15.11 14.13 13.29
N THR A 125 15.00 14.99 12.27
CA THR A 125 14.96 16.45 12.39
C THR A 125 13.85 16.96 13.32
N LEU A 126 12.73 16.24 13.45
CA LEU A 126 11.64 16.59 14.37
C LEU A 126 11.86 16.01 15.77
N LEU A 127 12.72 14.99 15.93
CA LEU A 127 12.90 14.26 17.18
C LEU A 127 14.21 14.56 17.90
N ARG A 128 15.25 14.98 17.18
CA ARG A 128 16.60 15.18 17.71
C ARG A 128 16.60 16.21 18.84
N GLU A 129 17.41 15.95 19.87
CA GLU A 129 17.63 16.85 21.02
C GLU A 129 16.38 17.19 21.87
N ARG A 130 15.24 16.54 21.60
CA ARG A 130 14.01 16.67 22.39
C ARG A 130 13.93 15.72 23.57
N ALA A 131 13.28 16.19 24.63
CA ALA A 131 12.92 15.36 25.78
C ALA A 131 11.90 14.26 25.39
N PRO A 132 11.85 13.12 26.12
CA PRO A 132 10.89 12.06 25.83
C PRO A 132 9.42 12.51 25.75
N GLY A 133 9.01 13.43 26.63
CA GLY A 133 7.64 13.98 26.64
C GLY A 133 7.29 14.78 25.37
N GLU A 134 8.25 15.53 24.82
CA GLU A 134 8.04 16.27 23.57
C GLU A 134 7.94 15.32 22.37
N LYS A 135 8.79 14.29 22.32
CA LYS A 135 8.74 13.26 21.26
C LYS A 135 7.38 12.56 21.26
N GLN A 136 6.86 12.25 22.45
CA GLN A 136 5.52 11.69 22.60
C GLN A 136 4.44 12.64 22.07
N ALA A 137 4.47 13.92 22.46
CA ALA A 137 3.49 14.90 21.98
C ALA A 137 3.51 15.06 20.45
N ILE A 138 4.70 15.06 19.83
CA ILE A 138 4.84 15.09 18.36
C ILE A 138 4.26 13.82 17.74
N ALA A 139 4.56 12.64 18.31
CA ALA A 139 4.02 11.38 17.82
C ALA A 139 2.49 11.34 17.90
N GLU A 140 1.89 11.81 19.01
CA GLU A 140 0.44 11.94 19.18
C GLU A 140 -0.19 12.87 18.15
N MET A 141 0.40 14.05 17.94
CA MET A 141 -0.06 15.01 16.93
C MET A 141 -0.01 14.43 15.51
N LEU A 142 1.08 13.77 15.15
CA LEU A 142 1.25 13.21 13.81
C LEU A 142 0.37 11.98 13.60
N PHE A 143 0.22 11.13 14.61
CA PHE A 143 -0.57 9.91 14.54
C PHE A 143 -2.03 10.16 14.11
N GLU A 144 -2.61 11.28 14.50
CA GLU A 144 -3.98 11.67 14.12
C GLU A 144 -4.09 12.25 12.70
N ARG A 145 -2.97 12.71 12.11
CA ARG A 145 -2.96 13.48 10.87
C ARG A 145 -2.47 12.71 9.65
N VAL A 146 -1.60 11.72 9.85
CA VAL A 146 -0.90 11.06 8.74
C VAL A 146 -1.64 9.84 8.20
N SER A 147 -1.78 9.80 6.88
CA SER A 147 -2.21 8.61 6.14
C SER A 147 -1.02 7.78 5.65
N PHE A 148 0.15 8.38 5.47
CA PHE A 148 1.45 7.72 5.23
C PHE A 148 2.58 8.67 5.65
N PHE A 149 3.78 8.14 5.91
CA PHE A 149 4.83 8.91 6.60
C PHE A 149 5.51 9.98 5.73
N GLY A 150 5.38 9.90 4.41
CA GLY A 150 5.81 10.94 3.48
C GLY A 150 5.09 12.27 3.68
N GLU A 151 3.83 12.26 4.14
CA GLU A 151 3.08 13.50 4.41
C GLU A 151 3.76 14.37 5.47
N VAL A 152 4.48 13.75 6.40
CA VAL A 152 5.28 14.49 7.40
C VAL A 152 6.39 15.27 6.73
N ARG A 153 7.12 14.64 5.79
CA ARG A 153 8.20 15.32 5.05
C ARG A 153 7.65 16.41 4.15
N ASP A 154 6.56 16.14 3.43
CA ASP A 154 5.93 17.14 2.57
C ASP A 154 5.45 18.36 3.38
N ALA A 155 4.90 18.14 4.58
CA ALA A 155 4.48 19.21 5.48
C ALA A 155 5.68 19.98 6.07
N MET A 156 6.79 19.30 6.38
CA MET A 156 8.05 19.97 6.74
C MET A 156 8.57 20.87 5.62
N GLU A 157 8.58 20.40 4.38
CA GLU A 157 9.02 21.19 3.21
C GLU A 157 8.15 22.43 2.97
N ARG A 158 6.86 22.36 3.35
CA ARG A 158 5.94 23.51 3.35
C ARG A 158 6.10 24.44 4.55
N GLY A 159 6.99 24.12 5.49
CA GLY A 159 7.21 24.89 6.72
C GLY A 159 6.11 24.75 7.76
N GLU A 160 5.22 23.76 7.63
CA GLU A 160 4.11 23.55 8.57
C GLU A 160 4.60 23.23 9.99
N TYR A 161 5.83 22.72 10.14
CA TYR A 161 6.43 22.36 11.42
C TYR A 161 7.58 23.29 11.84
N ASP A 162 7.75 24.44 11.18
CA ASP A 162 8.81 25.40 11.51
C ASP A 162 8.74 25.88 12.97
N TYR A 163 7.54 25.98 13.53
CA TYR A 163 7.32 26.35 14.94
C TYR A 163 7.86 25.31 15.92
N LEU A 164 8.06 24.06 15.48
CA LEU A 164 8.75 23.05 16.28
C LEU A 164 10.27 23.23 16.15
N LEU A 165 10.76 23.65 14.98
CA LEU A 165 12.19 23.65 14.65
C LEU A 165 12.95 24.92 15.10
N ARG A 166 12.24 26.01 15.40
CA ARG A 166 12.84 27.27 15.85
C ARG A 166 12.72 27.37 17.36
N GLU A 167 13.82 27.65 18.05
CA GLU A 167 13.75 28.12 19.43
C GLU A 167 13.08 29.52 19.44
N PRO A 168 12.24 29.82 20.44
CA PRO A 168 11.60 31.12 20.58
C PRO A 168 12.60 32.26 20.77
#